data_AF-A0A9D6MSR1-F1
#
_entry.id   AF-A0A9D6MSR1-F1
#
_cell.length_a   1.000
_cell.length_b   1.000
_cell.length_c   1.000
_cell.angle_alpha   90.00
_cell.angle_beta   90.00
_cell.angle_gamma   90.00
#
_symmetry.space_group_name_H-M   'P 1'
#
loop_
_entity.id
_entity.type
_entity.pdbx_description
1 polymer ?
#
loop_
_entity_poly.entity_id
_entity_poly.type
_entity_poly.pdbx_seq_one_letter_code
_entity_poly.pdbx_strand_id
1 'polypeptide(L)'
;MGENIFALDVGGAFIKSAFLPEGGRPASKITPFEMWKNPEKLATVLKGLKPKHGATMCAITMTGELCDCFKNRREGVWHIVESAQKVFDDVLVFGINGGLLAPKEAIKNYRDVASANWAVVPQYIGRFENDFLLCDIGSTTTDLTPVRGGKIS
;
A
#
# COMPACT_ATOMS: atom_id res chain seq x y z
N MET A 1 -7.27 20.14 -12.55
CA MET A 1 -5.88 19.70 -12.79
C MET A 1 -5.89 18.22 -12.50
N GLY A 2 -5.46 17.38 -13.45
CA GLY A 2 -5.29 15.96 -13.19
C GLY A 2 -4.02 15.72 -12.36
N GLU A 3 -3.94 14.56 -11.73
CA GLU A 3 -2.86 14.26 -10.79
C GLU A 3 -2.02 13.09 -11.30
N ASN A 4 -0.70 13.17 -11.07
CA ASN A 4 0.23 12.07 -11.32
C ASN A 4 0.29 11.21 -10.05
N ILE A 5 -0.44 10.10 -10.05
CA ILE A 5 -0.62 9.28 -8.85
C ILE A 5 0.39 8.15 -8.85
N PHE A 6 1.12 8.00 -7.75
CA PHE A 6 1.96 6.84 -7.49
C PHE A 6 1.40 6.05 -6.32
N ALA A 7 1.39 4.72 -6.44
CA ALA A 7 0.92 3.82 -5.41
C ALA A 7 1.94 2.72 -5.17
N LEU A 8 2.12 2.35 -3.90
CA LEU A 8 3.02 1.31 -3.46
C LEU A 8 2.27 0.29 -2.58
N ASP A 9 2.49 -0.99 -2.85
CA ASP A 9 2.21 -2.08 -1.92
C ASP A 9 3.55 -2.59 -1.39
N VAL A 10 3.89 -2.17 -0.17
CA VAL A 10 5.19 -2.45 0.47
C VAL A 10 5.10 -3.78 1.20
N GLY A 11 5.46 -4.85 0.50
CA GLY A 11 5.51 -6.21 1.05
C GLY A 11 6.86 -6.58 1.65
N GLY A 12 6.89 -7.76 2.29
CA GLY A 12 8.11 -8.28 2.92
C GLY A 12 9.17 -8.79 1.95
N ALA A 13 8.76 -9.37 0.82
CA ALA A 13 9.65 -9.94 -0.21
C ALA A 13 9.67 -9.13 -1.52
N PHE A 14 8.61 -8.37 -1.78
CA PHE A 14 8.44 -7.59 -2.99
C PHE A 14 7.77 -6.28 -2.66
N ILE A 15 8.15 -5.23 -3.39
CA ILE A 15 7.42 -3.97 -3.45
C ILE A 15 6.71 -3.93 -4.80
N LYS A 16 5.39 -3.79 -4.79
CA LYS A 16 4.62 -3.56 -6.01
C LYS A 16 4.39 -2.07 -6.13
N SER A 17 4.53 -1.54 -7.33
CA SER A 17 4.35 -0.12 -7.63
C SER A 17 3.39 0.03 -8.80
N ALA A 18 2.57 1.07 -8.75
CA ALA A 18 1.71 1.48 -9.83
C ALA A 18 1.83 3.01 -10.03
N PHE A 19 1.92 3.44 -11.28
CA PHE A 19 1.96 4.85 -11.65
C PHE A 19 0.84 5.12 -12.64
N LEU A 20 0.01 6.10 -12.33
CA LEU A 20 -1.02 6.64 -13.20
C LEU A 20 -0.65 8.08 -13.57
N PRO A 21 -0.08 8.32 -14.77
CA PRO A 21 0.14 9.66 -15.26
C PRO A 21 -1.18 10.36 -15.58
N GLU A 22 -1.22 11.67 -15.44
CA GLU A 22 -2.35 12.51 -15.86
C GLU A 22 -2.72 12.24 -17.32
N GLY A 23 -3.99 11.88 -17.57
CA GLY A 23 -4.51 11.61 -18.91
C GLY A 23 -3.90 10.39 -19.61
N GLY A 24 -3.03 9.62 -18.93
CA GLY A 24 -2.35 8.47 -19.51
C GLY A 24 -2.86 7.13 -18.96
N ARG A 25 -2.16 6.06 -19.35
CA ARG A 25 -2.50 4.69 -18.92
C ARG A 25 -1.69 4.31 -17.68
N PRO A 26 -2.27 3.55 -16.74
CA PRO A 26 -1.55 3.05 -15.60
C PRO A 26 -0.45 2.06 -16.05
N ALA A 27 0.69 2.10 -15.37
CA ALA A 27 1.76 1.12 -15.48
C ALA A 27 2.08 0.56 -14.10
N SER A 28 2.41 -0.73 -14.02
CA SER A 28 2.78 -1.39 -12.76
C SER A 28 4.09 -2.14 -12.86
N LYS A 29 4.77 -2.32 -11.73
CA LYS A 29 6.04 -3.04 -11.61
C LYS A 29 6.14 -3.73 -10.25
N ILE A 30 6.64 -4.96 -10.25
CA ILE A 30 7.01 -5.70 -9.05
C ILE A 30 8.53 -5.66 -8.92
N THR A 31 9.04 -5.25 -7.76
CA THR A 31 10.47 -5.16 -7.47
C THR A 31 10.81 -6.05 -6.29
N PRO A 32 11.72 -7.03 -6.44
CA PRO A 32 12.19 -7.84 -5.32
C PRO A 32 12.86 -6.96 -4.26
N PHE A 33 12.48 -7.16 -3.00
CA PHE A 33 13.09 -6.51 -1.85
C PHE A 33 12.81 -7.33 -0.60
N GLU A 34 13.85 -8.00 -0.09
CA GLU A 34 13.80 -8.79 1.13
C GLU A 34 13.91 -7.87 2.36
N MET A 35 12.77 -7.28 2.76
CA MET A 35 12.65 -6.34 3.88
C MET A 35 13.28 -6.91 5.17
N TRP A 36 13.11 -8.20 5.43
CA TRP A 36 13.63 -8.85 6.64
C TRP A 36 15.16 -8.90 6.73
N LYS A 37 15.88 -8.76 5.60
CA LYS A 37 17.35 -8.77 5.58
C LYS A 37 17.96 -7.38 5.54
N ASN A 38 17.30 -6.43 4.88
CA ASN A 38 17.87 -5.10 4.62
C ASN A 38 16.84 -3.98 4.85
N PRO A 39 16.15 -3.92 6.02
CA PRO A 39 15.10 -2.93 6.25
C PRO A 39 15.61 -1.49 6.08
N GLU A 40 16.88 -1.22 6.41
CA GLU A 40 17.54 0.08 6.28
C GLU A 40 17.63 0.59 4.83
N LYS A 41 17.57 -0.31 3.84
CA LYS A 41 17.65 0.04 2.41
C LYS A 41 16.31 0.45 1.81
N LEU A 42 15.20 0.37 2.56
CA LEU A 42 13.87 0.63 2.04
C LEU A 42 13.77 2.00 1.33
N ALA A 43 14.19 3.09 1.98
CA ALA A 43 14.16 4.42 1.37
C ALA A 43 14.97 4.50 0.05
N THR A 44 16.12 3.83 -0.02
CA THR A 44 16.93 3.77 -1.25
C THR A 44 16.20 3.04 -2.37
N VAL A 45 15.55 1.92 -2.06
CA VAL A 45 14.75 1.18 -3.04
C VAL A 45 13.56 2.02 -3.51
N LEU A 46 12.82 2.64 -2.59
CA LEU A 46 11.69 3.52 -2.92
C LEU A 46 12.12 4.68 -3.83
N LYS A 47 13.29 5.29 -3.58
CA LYS A 47 13.85 6.34 -4.44
C LYS A 47 14.08 5.86 -5.87
N GLY A 48 14.53 4.61 -6.03
CA GLY A 48 14.71 3.99 -7.35
C GLY A 48 13.40 3.64 -8.08
N LEU A 49 12.27 3.59 -7.36
CA LEU A 49 10.94 3.34 -7.94
C LEU A 49 10.20 4.61 -8.34
N LYS A 50 10.69 5.79 -7.93
CA LYS A 50 10.03 7.07 -8.20
C LYS A 50 9.84 7.28 -9.72
N PRO A 51 8.62 7.61 -10.19
CA PRO A 51 8.37 7.88 -11.61
C PRO A 51 9.24 9.05 -12.13
N LYS A 52 9.75 8.93 -13.35
CA LYS A 52 10.64 9.94 -13.97
C LYS A 52 9.99 11.32 -14.10
N HIS A 53 8.69 11.36 -14.35
CA HIS A 53 7.92 12.60 -14.50
C HIS A 53 7.46 13.18 -13.16
N GLY A 54 7.90 12.59 -12.04
CA GLY A 54 7.41 12.92 -10.70
C GLY A 54 6.01 12.36 -10.44
N ALA A 55 5.64 12.31 -9.18
CA ALA A 55 4.30 12.02 -8.72
C ALA A 55 3.88 13.15 -7.77
N THR A 56 2.64 13.59 -7.88
CA THR A 56 2.09 14.61 -6.98
C THR A 56 1.74 14.00 -5.62
N MET A 57 1.47 12.71 -5.59
CA MET A 57 1.07 11.97 -4.39
C MET A 57 1.58 10.52 -4.44
N CYS A 58 1.93 9.98 -3.28
CA CYS A 58 2.29 8.58 -3.08
C CYS A 58 1.34 7.91 -2.07
N ALA A 59 0.42 7.08 -2.54
CA ALA A 59 -0.43 6.25 -1.69
C ALA A 59 0.26 4.91 -1.36
N ILE A 60 0.14 4.44 -0.12
CA ILE A 60 0.86 3.25 0.35
C ILE A 60 -0.10 2.28 1.04
N THR A 61 0.00 1.00 0.68
CA THR A 61 -0.41 -0.13 1.51
C THR A 61 0.83 -0.90 1.95
N MET A 62 0.69 -1.74 2.96
CA MET A 62 1.80 -2.52 3.49
C MET A 62 1.38 -3.90 3.98
N THR A 63 2.29 -4.85 3.78
CA THR A 63 2.35 -6.14 4.50
C THR A 63 3.76 -6.42 5.04
N GLY A 64 4.77 -5.64 4.63
CA GLY A 64 6.15 -5.77 5.08
C GLY A 64 6.36 -5.39 6.55
N GLU A 65 5.41 -4.71 7.19
CA GLU A 65 5.45 -4.43 8.63
C GLU A 65 5.36 -5.69 9.50
N LEU A 66 5.01 -6.84 8.90
CA LEU A 66 4.98 -8.16 9.53
C LEU A 66 6.35 -8.85 9.54
N CYS A 67 7.37 -8.31 8.87
CA CYS A 67 8.69 -8.95 8.80
C CYS A 67 9.35 -9.08 10.18
N ASP A 68 10.02 -10.21 10.40
CA ASP A 68 10.69 -10.55 11.66
C ASP A 68 11.83 -9.60 12.07
N CYS A 69 12.25 -8.70 11.17
CA CYS A 69 13.21 -7.65 11.47
C CYS A 69 12.66 -6.54 12.39
N PHE A 70 11.33 -6.48 12.59
CA PHE A 70 10.70 -5.50 13.48
C PHE A 70 10.25 -6.15 14.79
N LYS A 71 10.43 -5.46 15.91
CA LYS A 71 10.01 -5.96 17.24
C LYS A 71 8.49 -6.12 17.32
N ASN A 72 7.75 -5.31 16.59
CA ASN A 72 6.29 -5.35 16.53
C ASN A 72 5.76 -4.61 15.31
N ARG A 73 4.48 -4.82 14.98
CA ARG A 73 3.82 -4.19 13.81
C ARG A 73 3.89 -2.66 13.83
N ARG A 74 3.82 -2.02 15.02
CA ARG A 74 3.87 -0.55 15.11
C ARG A 74 5.22 -0.02 14.65
N GLU A 75 6.31 -0.70 15.00
CA GLU A 75 7.66 -0.37 14.52
C GLU A 75 7.76 -0.56 13.00
N GLY A 76 7.24 -1.67 12.46
CA GLY A 76 7.23 -1.91 11.02
C GLY A 76 6.45 -0.84 10.24
N VAL A 77 5.24 -0.48 10.71
CA VAL A 77 4.45 0.61 10.13
C VAL A 77 5.23 1.93 10.17
N TRP A 78 5.79 2.27 11.34
CA TRP A 78 6.60 3.48 11.48
C TRP A 78 7.77 3.50 10.49
N HIS A 79 8.52 2.40 10.39
CA HIS A 79 9.67 2.29 9.49
C HIS A 79 9.30 2.47 8.02
N ILE A 80 8.21 1.85 7.57
CA ILE A 80 7.72 1.98 6.19
C ILE A 80 7.29 3.41 5.89
N VAL A 81 6.49 4.00 6.78
CA VAL A 81 5.97 5.36 6.61
C VAL A 81 7.10 6.39 6.60
N GLU A 82 8.03 6.33 7.55
CA GLU A 82 9.19 7.22 7.60
C GLU A 82 10.10 7.07 6.37
N SER A 83 10.31 5.83 5.90
CA SER A 83 11.10 5.57 4.70
C SER A 83 10.47 6.19 3.45
N ALA A 84 9.13 6.17 3.36
CA ALA A 84 8.41 6.83 2.28
C ALA A 84 8.50 8.36 2.38
N GLN A 85 8.35 8.95 3.57
CA GLN A 85 8.44 10.40 3.77
C GLN A 85 9.82 10.98 3.45
N LYS A 86 10.88 10.16 3.49
CA LYS A 86 12.23 10.57 3.03
C LYS A 86 12.35 10.69 1.51
N VAL A 87 11.38 10.19 0.75
CA VAL A 87 11.46 10.04 -0.72
C VAL A 87 10.36 10.80 -1.44
N PHE A 88 9.17 10.86 -0.85
CA PHE A 88 7.97 11.47 -1.41
C PHE A 88 7.48 12.59 -0.50
N ASP A 89 7.07 13.70 -1.11
CA ASP A 89 6.64 14.90 -0.38
C ASP A 89 5.22 14.74 0.18
N ASP A 90 4.32 14.13 -0.59
CA ASP A 90 2.94 13.83 -0.18
C ASP A 90 2.74 12.31 -0.10
N VAL A 91 2.71 11.79 1.13
CA VAL A 91 2.53 10.38 1.43
C VAL A 91 1.19 10.20 2.11
N LEU A 92 0.40 9.26 1.60
CA LEU A 92 -0.84 8.80 2.19
C LEU A 92 -0.81 7.30 2.42
N VAL A 93 -1.42 6.85 3.50
CA VAL A 93 -1.43 5.43 3.89
C VAL A 93 -2.85 4.91 3.89
N PHE A 94 -3.11 3.83 3.17
CA PHE A 94 -4.44 3.24 3.11
C PHE A 94 -4.79 2.53 4.42
N GLY A 95 -5.99 2.81 4.93
CA GLY A 95 -6.53 2.18 6.13
C GLY A 95 -7.64 1.16 5.81
N ILE A 96 -7.74 0.14 6.65
CA ILE A 96 -8.68 -0.98 6.53
C ILE A 96 -10.15 -0.54 6.56
N ASN A 97 -10.46 0.55 7.24
CA ASN A 97 -11.81 1.13 7.28
C ASN A 97 -12.18 1.90 6.00
N GLY A 98 -11.26 1.97 5.04
CA GLY A 98 -11.40 2.73 3.82
C GLY A 98 -10.94 4.16 3.97
N GLY A 99 -10.17 4.61 2.99
CA GLY A 99 -9.62 5.95 2.94
C GLY A 99 -8.11 5.97 3.15
N LEU A 100 -7.58 7.19 3.10
CA LEU A 100 -6.17 7.50 3.12
C LEU A 100 -5.87 8.36 4.35
N LEU A 101 -4.95 7.90 5.19
CA LEU A 101 -4.49 8.57 6.38
C LEU A 101 -3.18 9.31 6.11
N ALA A 102 -3.03 10.48 6.72
CA ALA A 102 -1.75 11.16 6.78
C ALA A 102 -0.73 10.33 7.57
N PRO A 103 0.59 10.46 7.31
CA PRO A 103 1.64 9.62 7.90
C PRO A 103 1.58 9.54 9.43
N LYS A 104 1.40 10.69 10.09
CA LYS A 104 1.30 10.78 11.55
C LYS A 104 0.11 9.99 12.12
N GLU A 105 -1.04 10.08 11.47
CA GLU A 105 -2.25 9.35 11.89
C GLU A 105 -2.12 7.85 11.59
N ALA A 106 -1.50 7.48 10.47
CA ALA A 106 -1.20 6.09 10.15
C ALA A 106 -0.30 5.44 11.20
N ILE A 107 0.75 6.13 11.65
CA ILE A 107 1.65 5.64 12.72
C ILE A 107 0.92 5.54 14.06
N LYS A 108 0.09 6.52 14.39
CA LYS A 108 -0.69 6.55 15.63
C LYS A 108 -1.72 5.40 15.64
N ASN A 109 -2.43 5.23 14.55
CA ASN A 109 -3.48 4.23 14.35
C ASN A 109 -2.94 3.03 13.55
N TYR A 110 -1.73 2.56 13.88
CA TYR A 110 -1.01 1.54 13.11
C TYR A 110 -1.82 0.25 12.84
N ARG A 111 -2.77 -0.07 13.72
CA ARG A 111 -3.66 -1.24 13.57
C ARG A 111 -4.62 -1.12 12.39
N ASP A 112 -4.94 0.10 12.01
CA ASP A 112 -5.87 0.36 10.91
C ASP A 112 -5.16 0.27 9.56
N VAL A 113 -3.83 0.45 9.51
CA VAL A 113 -3.07 0.47 8.23
C VAL A 113 -2.22 -0.79 8.01
N ALA A 114 -1.84 -1.47 9.09
CA ALA A 114 -1.09 -2.71 9.02
C ALA A 114 -1.90 -3.79 8.29
N SER A 115 -1.33 -4.36 7.22
CA SER A 115 -1.93 -5.41 6.42
C SER A 115 -3.29 -5.03 5.83
N ALA A 116 -3.48 -3.75 5.49
CA ALA A 116 -4.75 -3.23 4.96
C ALA A 116 -4.90 -3.40 3.44
N ASN A 117 -3.88 -3.92 2.75
CA ASN A 117 -3.85 -4.07 1.29
C ASN A 117 -5.02 -4.91 0.72
N TRP A 118 -5.44 -5.96 1.43
CA TRP A 118 -6.53 -6.85 0.97
C TRP A 118 -7.88 -6.13 0.85
N ALA A 119 -8.11 -5.08 1.65
CA ALA A 119 -9.38 -4.35 1.65
C ALA A 119 -9.52 -3.34 0.50
N VAL A 120 -8.45 -3.05 -0.24
CA VAL A 120 -8.45 -2.05 -1.32
C VAL A 120 -9.43 -2.43 -2.44
N VAL A 121 -9.27 -3.62 -3.01
CA VAL A 121 -10.07 -4.09 -4.14
C VAL A 121 -11.57 -4.23 -3.80
N PRO A 122 -11.97 -4.92 -2.70
CA PRO A 122 -13.39 -5.08 -2.39
C PRO A 122 -14.06 -3.74 -2.05
N GLN A 123 -13.37 -2.81 -1.37
CA GLN A 123 -13.95 -1.48 -1.13
C GLN A 123 -14.04 -0.62 -2.39
N TYR A 124 -13.12 -0.79 -3.34
CA TYR A 124 -13.21 -0.10 -4.62
C TYR A 124 -14.38 -0.61 -5.46
N ILE A 125 -14.50 -1.93 -5.61
CA ILE A 125 -15.60 -2.57 -6.36
C ILE A 125 -16.95 -2.29 -5.68
N GLY A 126 -16.99 -2.24 -4.34
CA GLY A 126 -18.18 -1.89 -3.55
C GLY A 126 -18.81 -0.52 -3.87
N ARG A 127 -18.10 0.35 -4.61
CA ARG A 127 -18.65 1.63 -5.11
C ARG A 127 -19.52 1.47 -6.35
N PHE A 128 -19.41 0.34 -7.04
CA PHE A 128 -20.07 0.06 -8.31
C PHE A 128 -21.02 -1.14 -8.20
N GLU A 129 -20.66 -2.14 -7.40
CA GLU A 129 -21.44 -3.34 -7.18
C GLU A 129 -21.78 -3.51 -5.69
N ASN A 130 -23.04 -3.84 -5.39
CA ASN A 130 -23.51 -3.89 -4.02
C ASN A 130 -23.21 -5.22 -3.31
N ASP A 131 -23.42 -6.34 -3.99
CA ASP A 131 -23.35 -7.67 -3.39
C ASP A 131 -22.47 -8.59 -4.24
N PHE A 132 -21.33 -9.03 -3.71
CA PHE A 132 -20.42 -9.94 -4.40
C PHE A 132 -19.49 -10.66 -3.43
N LEU A 133 -18.84 -11.72 -3.91
CA LEU A 133 -17.73 -12.38 -3.24
C LEU A 133 -16.45 -12.09 -4.03
N LEU A 134 -15.50 -11.39 -3.41
CA LEU A 134 -14.17 -11.26 -3.98
C LEU A 134 -13.36 -12.50 -3.62
N CYS A 135 -12.76 -13.12 -4.64
CA CYS A 135 -11.81 -14.22 -4.47
C CYS A 135 -10.43 -13.74 -4.92
N ASP A 136 -9.52 -13.48 -3.99
CA ASP A 136 -8.10 -13.23 -4.27
C ASP A 136 -7.31 -14.52 -4.05
N ILE A 137 -6.72 -15.05 -5.13
CA ILE A 137 -6.00 -16.32 -5.11
C ILE A 137 -4.53 -16.03 -5.37
N GLY A 138 -3.74 -16.08 -4.30
CA GLY A 138 -2.29 -16.02 -4.36
C GLY A 138 -1.66 -17.39 -4.63
N SER A 139 -0.33 -17.44 -4.66
CA SER A 139 0.42 -18.69 -4.79
C SER A 139 0.29 -19.62 -3.58
N THR A 140 -0.15 -19.09 -2.44
CA THR A 140 -0.12 -19.78 -1.14
C THR A 140 -1.43 -19.62 -0.37
N THR A 141 -2.12 -18.49 -0.54
CA THR A 141 -3.36 -18.17 0.17
C THR A 141 -4.51 -17.98 -0.82
N THR A 142 -5.72 -18.16 -0.32
CA THR A 142 -6.95 -17.76 -1.00
C THR A 142 -7.78 -16.97 -0.01
N ASP A 143 -8.00 -15.70 -0.31
CA ASP A 143 -8.78 -14.78 0.50
C ASP A 143 -10.17 -14.62 -0.12
N LEU A 144 -11.20 -14.94 0.67
CA LEU A 144 -12.60 -14.82 0.28
C LEU A 144 -13.23 -13.67 1.06
N THR A 145 -13.51 -12.56 0.38
CA THR A 145 -14.05 -11.35 1.01
C THR A 145 -15.49 -11.11 0.56
N PRO A 146 -16.48 -11.41 1.42
CA PRO A 146 -17.87 -11.08 1.13
C PRO A 146 -18.09 -9.56 1.23
N VAL A 147 -18.82 -9.03 0.25
CA VAL A 147 -19.27 -7.63 0.22
C VAL A 147 -20.78 -7.62 0.09
N ARG A 148 -21.43 -6.87 0.99
CA ARG A 148 -22.88 -6.71 1.03
C ARG A 148 -23.26 -5.24 1.17
N GLY A 149 -24.20 -4.77 0.35
CA GLY A 149 -24.59 -3.36 0.31
C GLY A 149 -23.41 -2.40 0.09
N GLY A 150 -22.43 -2.82 -0.71
CA GLY A 150 -21.22 -2.05 -1.06
C GLY A 150 -20.16 -1.99 0.04
N LYS A 151 -20.30 -2.79 1.12
CA LYS A 151 -19.37 -2.81 2.25
C LYS A 151 -18.90 -4.24 2.55
N ILE A 152 -17.64 -4.36 2.96
CA ILE A 152 -17.09 -5.63 3.46
C ILE A 152 -17.94 -6.09 4.66
N SER A 153 -18.36 -7.35 4.67
CA SER A 153 -19.24 -7.94 5.70
C SER A 153 -18.51 -8.86 6.67
#